data_AF-A0A0N1BK64-F1
#
_entry.id   AF-A0A0N1BK64-F1
#
_cell.length_a   1.000
_cell.length_b   1.000
_cell.length_c   1.000
_cell.angle_alpha   90.00
_cell.angle_beta   90.00
_cell.angle_gamma   90.00
#
_symmetry.space_group_name_H-M   'P 1'
#
loop_
_entity.id
_entity.type
_entity.pdbx_description
1 polymer ?
#
loop_
_entity_poly.entity_id
_entity_poly.type
_entity_poly.pdbx_seq_one_letter_code
_entity_poly.pdbx_strand_id
1 'polypeptide(L)'
;MERRVAAVFDARLERDVAHPVALALSGGGDSLALLHIAAAWAKRAGRQLLAITVDHGLTPASADWNRFCESQAHRLGANWMLRRWDGEKPATGLPAAARRARHALVADAAREAGARVVLFGHTADDVDESDWMRERGSTLGRLREWSPSPAWPEGRGLMLLRPMLGERREALRAFLRVTGAEWIEDPGNVGFDRGAARRALTPLPAGEGLRLGERSDPQAERG
;
A
#
# COMPACT_ATOMS: atom_id res chain seq x y z
N MET A 1 -9.06 2.00 15.57
CA MET A 1 -8.21 1.61 14.44
C MET A 1 -7.26 0.50 14.85
N GLU A 2 -6.19 0.76 15.61
CA GLU A 2 -5.14 -0.24 15.94
C GLU A 2 -5.69 -1.57 16.47
N ARG A 3 -6.60 -1.53 17.47
CA ARG A 3 -7.24 -2.74 18.01
C ARG A 3 -8.01 -3.56 16.95
N ARG A 4 -8.64 -2.89 15.97
CA ARG A 4 -9.37 -3.57 14.88
C ARG A 4 -8.40 -4.25 13.92
N VAL A 5 -7.33 -3.54 13.53
CA VAL A 5 -6.27 -4.10 12.68
C VAL A 5 -5.59 -5.29 13.38
N ALA A 6 -5.29 -5.17 14.67
CA ALA A 6 -4.71 -6.26 15.46
C ALA A 6 -5.64 -7.47 15.59
N ALA A 7 -6.95 -7.26 15.72
CA ALA A 7 -7.92 -8.35 15.74
C ALA A 7 -7.93 -9.16 14.43
N VAL A 8 -7.68 -8.51 13.28
CA VAL A 8 -7.52 -9.21 12.00
C VAL A 8 -6.29 -10.11 12.00
N PHE A 9 -5.18 -9.68 12.63
CA PHE A 9 -4.01 -10.54 12.82
C PHE A 9 -4.34 -11.74 13.69
N ASP A 10 -4.97 -11.53 14.85
CA ASP A 10 -5.33 -12.60 15.78
C ASP A 10 -6.30 -13.62 15.15
N ALA A 11 -7.17 -13.18 14.23
CA ALA A 11 -8.11 -14.07 13.53
C ALA A 11 -7.49 -14.90 12.40
N ARG A 12 -6.31 -14.52 11.90
CA ARG A 12 -5.72 -15.09 10.66
C ARG A 12 -4.32 -15.67 10.84
N LEU A 13 -3.60 -15.25 11.88
CA LEU A 13 -2.20 -15.58 12.09
C LEU A 13 -2.05 -16.37 13.38
N GLU A 14 -1.31 -17.48 13.29
CA GLU A 14 -0.92 -18.26 14.45
C GLU A 14 0.09 -17.50 15.33
N ARG A 15 0.11 -17.81 16.62
CA ARG A 15 1.05 -17.25 17.61
C ARG A 15 2.17 -18.26 17.88
N ASP A 16 3.33 -17.76 18.33
CA ASP A 16 4.45 -18.58 18.80
C ASP A 16 4.97 -19.64 17.80
N VAL A 17 4.86 -19.35 16.49
CA VAL A 17 5.45 -20.18 15.44
C VAL A 17 6.70 -19.52 14.86
N ALA A 18 7.69 -20.35 14.50
CA ALA A 18 9.01 -19.92 14.05
C ALA A 18 9.02 -19.20 12.70
N HIS A 19 8.02 -19.41 11.84
CA HIS A 19 7.95 -18.73 10.55
C HIS A 19 7.71 -17.23 10.74
N PRO A 20 8.39 -16.34 10.01
CA PRO A 20 8.10 -14.91 10.09
C PRO A 20 6.77 -14.57 9.42
N VAL A 21 6.18 -13.46 9.85
CA VAL A 21 5.16 -12.76 9.07
C VAL A 21 5.88 -11.73 8.21
N ALA A 22 5.66 -11.75 6.90
CA ALA A 22 6.26 -10.77 6.00
C ALA A 22 5.34 -9.55 5.81
N LEU A 23 5.90 -8.38 5.54
CA LEU A 23 5.18 -7.14 5.29
C LEU A 23 5.80 -6.42 4.09
N ALA A 24 4.98 -5.96 3.15
CA ALA A 24 5.46 -5.13 2.04
C ALA A 24 5.57 -3.65 2.47
N LEU A 25 6.81 -3.19 2.69
CA LEU A 25 7.14 -1.86 3.20
C LEU A 25 7.59 -0.93 2.06
N SER A 26 6.77 0.07 1.73
CA SER A 26 7.10 1.05 0.68
C SER A 26 7.52 2.42 1.21
N GLY A 27 7.60 2.61 2.53
CA GLY A 27 8.00 3.89 3.13
C GLY A 27 6.90 4.94 3.24
N GLY A 28 5.79 4.78 2.51
CA GLY A 28 4.61 5.63 2.61
C GLY A 28 3.78 5.37 3.87
N GLY A 29 2.96 6.35 4.24
CA GLY A 29 2.21 6.38 5.50
C GLY A 29 1.39 5.11 5.78
N ASP A 30 0.65 4.56 4.80
CA ASP A 30 -0.16 3.36 5.06
C ASP A 30 0.71 2.15 5.41
N SER A 31 1.83 1.94 4.68
CA SER A 31 2.75 0.85 4.96
C SER A 31 3.52 1.03 6.28
N LEU A 32 3.79 2.28 6.67
CA LEU A 32 4.44 2.60 7.96
C LEU A 32 3.48 2.38 9.13
N ALA A 33 2.24 2.83 9.02
CA ALA A 33 1.23 2.56 10.03
C ALA A 33 1.03 1.06 10.23
N LEU A 34 0.97 0.30 9.13
CA LEU A 34 0.94 -1.16 9.18
C LEU A 34 2.17 -1.75 9.87
N LEU A 35 3.38 -1.26 9.58
CA LEU A 35 4.62 -1.71 10.20
C LEU A 35 4.59 -1.51 11.72
N HIS A 36 4.17 -0.34 12.20
CA HIS A 36 4.03 -0.05 13.63
C HIS A 36 3.06 -1.02 14.33
N ILE A 37 1.86 -1.21 13.76
CA ILE A 37 0.84 -2.08 14.35
C ILE A 37 1.29 -3.54 14.30
N ALA A 38 1.88 -3.99 13.17
CA ALA A 38 2.37 -5.35 13.00
C ALA A 38 3.55 -5.66 13.94
N ALA A 39 4.48 -4.72 14.14
CA ALA A 39 5.62 -4.91 15.05
C ALA A 39 5.15 -5.05 16.50
N ALA A 40 4.23 -4.19 16.94
CA ALA A 40 3.64 -4.28 18.28
C ALA A 40 2.86 -5.60 18.47
N TRP A 41 2.13 -6.06 17.45
CA TRP A 41 1.47 -7.35 17.48
C TRP A 41 2.48 -8.52 17.53
N ALA A 42 3.47 -8.52 16.65
CA ALA A 42 4.45 -9.60 16.52
C ALA A 42 5.22 -9.81 17.83
N LYS A 43 5.63 -8.72 18.50
CA LYS A 43 6.27 -8.77 19.82
C LYS A 43 5.39 -9.46 20.88
N ARG A 44 4.09 -9.15 20.92
CA ARG A 44 3.13 -9.77 21.88
C ARG A 44 2.75 -11.20 21.49
N ALA A 45 2.86 -11.54 20.21
CA ALA A 45 2.49 -12.84 19.67
C ALA A 45 3.67 -13.83 19.57
N GLY A 46 4.86 -13.45 20.04
CA GLY A 46 6.07 -14.29 19.93
C GLY A 46 6.49 -14.56 18.48
N ARG A 47 6.18 -13.65 17.56
CA ARG A 47 6.44 -13.80 16.12
C ARG A 47 7.59 -12.92 15.65
N GLN A 48 8.35 -13.41 14.68
CA GLN A 48 9.26 -12.58 13.90
C GLN A 48 8.49 -11.81 12.82
N LEU A 49 8.88 -10.55 12.60
CA LEU A 49 8.37 -9.70 11.53
C LEU A 49 9.50 -9.45 10.52
N LEU A 50 9.20 -9.63 9.24
CA LEU A 50 10.09 -9.29 8.13
C LEU A 50 9.47 -8.19 7.28
N ALA A 51 10.10 -7.01 7.25
CA ALA A 51 9.75 -5.93 6.35
C ALA A 51 10.51 -6.10 5.02
N ILE A 52 9.79 -6.12 3.91
CA ILE A 52 10.35 -6.27 2.56
C ILE A 52 10.11 -4.98 1.78
N THR A 53 11.18 -4.34 1.35
CA THR A 53 11.14 -3.16 0.49
C THR A 53 11.52 -3.55 -0.94
N VAL A 54 10.77 -3.03 -1.91
CA VAL A 54 11.07 -3.21 -3.34
C VAL A 54 11.52 -1.88 -3.92
N ASP A 55 12.77 -1.82 -4.36
CA ASP A 55 13.29 -0.71 -5.14
C ASP A 55 12.97 -0.95 -6.62
N HIS A 56 12.13 -0.09 -7.21
CA HIS A 56 11.79 -0.17 -8.62
C HIS A 56 12.84 0.46 -9.56
N GLY A 57 13.79 1.22 -9.02
CA GLY A 57 14.80 1.96 -9.79
C GLY A 57 14.21 3.10 -10.64
N LEU A 58 13.06 3.65 -10.23
CA LEU A 58 12.30 4.65 -11.00
C LEU A 58 12.54 6.09 -10.53
N THR A 59 13.17 6.27 -9.37
CA THR A 59 13.46 7.58 -8.81
C THR A 59 14.91 7.63 -8.33
N PRO A 60 15.65 8.73 -8.56
CA PRO A 60 16.99 8.91 -8.00
C PRO A 60 17.00 8.86 -6.46
N ALA A 61 15.88 9.19 -5.81
CA ALA A 61 15.74 9.16 -4.35
C ALA A 61 15.57 7.75 -3.77
N SER A 62 15.53 6.69 -4.60
CA SER A 62 15.19 5.34 -4.13
C SER A 62 16.17 4.83 -3.07
N ALA A 63 17.46 5.14 -3.21
CA ALA A 63 18.49 4.74 -2.26
C ALA A 63 18.22 5.31 -0.86
N ASP A 64 17.80 6.58 -0.78
CA ASP A 64 17.51 7.25 0.49
C ASP A 64 16.23 6.71 1.11
N TRP A 65 15.23 6.41 0.27
CA TRP A 65 13.97 5.82 0.70
C TRP A 65 14.15 4.38 1.22
N ASN A 66 15.04 3.61 0.60
CA ASN A 66 15.39 2.27 1.07
C ASN A 66 16.05 2.34 2.44
N ARG A 67 17.03 3.24 2.64
CA ARG A 67 17.68 3.46 3.94
C ARG A 67 16.69 3.93 5.00
N PHE A 68 15.75 4.79 4.62
CA PHE A 68 14.65 5.18 5.50
C PHE A 68 13.83 3.94 5.93
N CYS A 69 13.36 3.12 4.98
CA CYS A 69 12.58 1.92 5.28
C CYS A 69 13.33 0.93 6.18
N GLU A 70 14.60 0.69 5.91
CA GLU A 70 15.49 -0.13 6.74
C GLU A 70 15.54 0.41 8.18
N SER A 71 15.79 1.71 8.34
CA SER A 71 15.88 2.34 9.66
C SER A 71 14.58 2.21 10.45
N GLN A 72 13.42 2.35 9.80
CA GLN A 72 12.11 2.22 10.47
C GLN A 72 11.83 0.77 10.89
N ALA A 73 12.16 -0.20 10.03
CA ALA A 73 12.01 -1.62 10.34
C ALA A 73 12.86 -2.02 11.55
N HIS A 74 14.15 -1.69 11.54
CA HIS A 74 15.07 -2.01 12.64
C HIS A 74 14.68 -1.31 13.96
N ARG A 75 14.25 -0.04 13.90
CA ARG A 75 13.77 0.71 15.07
C ARG A 75 12.60 0.01 15.78
N LEU A 76 11.76 -0.68 15.02
CA LEU A 76 10.59 -1.41 15.53
C LEU A 76 10.88 -2.88 15.84
N GLY A 77 12.15 -3.31 15.71
CA GLY A 77 12.57 -4.69 15.99
C GLY A 77 12.18 -5.70 14.90
N ALA A 78 11.86 -5.23 13.68
CA ALA A 78 11.61 -6.09 12.53
C ALA A 78 12.91 -6.35 11.77
N ASN A 79 13.06 -7.56 11.22
CA ASN A 79 14.06 -7.83 10.19
C ASN A 79 13.70 -7.06 8.93
N TRP A 80 14.70 -6.72 8.11
CA TRP A 80 14.48 -6.01 6.86
C TRP A 80 15.18 -6.69 5.69
N MET A 81 14.55 -6.63 4.51
CA MET A 81 15.08 -7.18 3.27
C MET A 81 14.76 -6.27 2.09
N LEU A 82 15.79 -5.96 1.31
CA LEU A 82 15.65 -5.24 0.05
C LEU A 82 15.55 -6.20 -1.13
N ARG A 83 14.66 -5.90 -2.07
CA ARG A 83 14.66 -6.48 -3.41
C ARG A 83 14.65 -5.36 -4.43
N ARG A 84 15.34 -5.57 -5.55
CA ARG A 84 15.39 -4.62 -6.64
C ARG A 84 14.67 -5.19 -7.84
N TRP A 85 13.87 -4.36 -8.52
CA TRP A 85 13.39 -4.69 -9.84
C TRP A 85 14.49 -4.39 -10.85
N ASP A 86 15.21 -5.42 -11.24
CA ASP A 86 16.24 -5.34 -12.28
C ASP A 86 15.63 -5.47 -13.69
N GLY A 87 16.41 -5.09 -14.71
CA GLY A 87 16.02 -5.17 -16.13
C GLY A 87 15.28 -3.95 -16.67
N GLU A 88 15.10 -3.94 -17.99
CA GLU A 88 14.51 -2.84 -18.75
C GLU A 88 13.06 -2.60 -18.35
N LYS A 89 12.68 -1.32 -18.28
CA LYS A 89 11.32 -0.90 -17.92
C LYS A 89 10.52 -0.69 -19.19
N PRO A 90 9.30 -1.25 -19.27
CA PRO A 90 8.52 -1.13 -20.49
C PRO A 90 8.13 0.32 -20.74
N ALA A 91 8.24 0.77 -21.99
CA ALA A 91 7.86 2.11 -22.40
C ALA A 91 6.37 2.41 -22.15
N THR A 92 5.52 1.37 -22.23
CA THR A 92 4.07 1.46 -21.99
C THR A 92 3.62 0.49 -20.91
N GLY A 93 2.61 0.86 -20.12
CA GLY A 93 2.07 -0.02 -19.08
C GLY A 93 3.01 -0.21 -17.87
N LEU A 94 3.94 0.73 -17.67
CA LEU A 94 4.87 0.76 -16.53
C LEU A 94 4.17 0.54 -15.17
N PRO A 95 2.99 1.13 -14.87
CA PRO A 95 2.30 0.88 -13.61
C PRO A 95 1.93 -0.59 -13.37
N ALA A 96 1.37 -1.25 -14.38
CA ALA A 96 1.00 -2.65 -14.29
C ALA A 96 2.24 -3.55 -14.17
N ALA A 97 3.31 -3.21 -14.89
CA ALA A 97 4.59 -3.92 -14.81
C ALA A 97 5.26 -3.77 -13.43
N ALA A 98 5.31 -2.55 -12.88
CA ALA A 98 5.84 -2.27 -11.55
C ALA A 98 5.04 -3.03 -10.47
N ARG A 99 3.70 -3.04 -10.57
CA ARG A 99 2.85 -3.81 -9.66
C ARG A 99 3.15 -5.30 -9.73
N ARG A 100 3.28 -5.89 -10.93
CA ARG A 100 3.64 -7.31 -11.08
C ARG A 100 5.02 -7.61 -10.49
N ALA A 101 6.01 -6.79 -10.80
CA ALA A 101 7.36 -6.93 -10.26
C ALA A 101 7.38 -6.85 -8.73
N ARG A 102 6.65 -5.89 -8.13
CA ARG A 102 6.51 -5.79 -6.67
C ARG A 102 5.95 -7.07 -6.07
N HIS A 103 4.86 -7.60 -6.63
CA HIS A 103 4.23 -8.81 -6.11
C HIS A 103 5.15 -10.03 -6.22
N ALA A 104 5.86 -10.20 -7.35
CA ALA A 104 6.82 -11.29 -7.53
C ALA A 104 7.99 -11.19 -6.54
N LEU A 105 8.67 -10.04 -6.49
CA LEU A 105 9.83 -9.82 -5.62
C LEU A 105 9.50 -9.96 -4.13
N VAL A 106 8.34 -9.45 -3.70
CA VAL A 106 7.88 -9.62 -2.32
C VAL A 106 7.56 -11.10 -2.03
N ALA A 107 6.96 -11.81 -2.98
CA ALA A 107 6.64 -13.22 -2.79
C ALA A 107 7.90 -14.08 -2.69
N ASP A 108 8.89 -13.84 -3.55
CA ASP A 108 10.19 -14.52 -3.51
C ASP A 108 10.92 -14.28 -2.19
N ALA A 109 11.05 -13.01 -1.77
CA ALA A 109 11.66 -12.63 -0.51
C ALA A 109 10.95 -13.27 0.70
N ALA A 110 9.63 -13.27 0.70
CA ALA A 110 8.83 -13.89 1.76
C ALA A 110 9.09 -15.41 1.82
N ARG A 111 9.13 -16.08 0.67
CA ARG A 111 9.39 -17.53 0.60
C ARG A 111 10.79 -17.90 1.02
N GLU A 112 11.79 -17.14 0.59
CA GLU A 112 13.20 -17.31 0.99
C GLU A 112 13.35 -17.26 2.51
N ALA A 113 12.64 -16.33 3.16
CA ALA A 113 12.61 -16.22 4.62
C ALA A 113 11.67 -17.24 5.31
N GLY A 114 11.01 -18.12 4.55
CA GLY A 114 10.08 -19.12 5.09
C GLY A 114 8.73 -18.55 5.55
N ALA A 115 8.39 -17.30 5.22
CA ALA A 115 7.07 -16.74 5.50
C ALA A 115 5.99 -17.45 4.67
N ARG A 116 4.77 -17.51 5.23
CA ARG A 116 3.57 -18.04 4.55
C ARG A 116 2.51 -16.97 4.30
N VAL A 117 2.65 -15.82 4.97
CA VAL A 117 1.72 -14.71 4.86
C VAL A 117 2.50 -13.42 4.65
N VAL A 118 2.00 -12.59 3.73
CA VAL A 118 2.49 -11.23 3.48
C VAL A 118 1.40 -10.22 3.78
N LEU A 119 1.72 -9.25 4.62
CA LEU A 119 0.87 -8.11 4.93
C LEU A 119 1.04 -7.01 3.87
N PHE A 120 -0.07 -6.45 3.40
CA PHE A 120 -0.09 -5.29 2.51
C PHE A 120 -0.88 -4.14 3.11
N GLY A 121 -0.33 -2.94 2.98
CA GLY A 121 -0.88 -1.69 3.52
C GLY A 121 -2.10 -1.13 2.79
N HIS A 122 -2.98 -1.96 2.21
CA HIS A 122 -4.14 -1.47 1.48
C HIS A 122 -5.25 -0.99 2.45
N THR A 123 -5.88 0.13 2.12
CA THR A 123 -6.91 0.81 2.94
C THR A 123 -8.29 0.80 2.29
N ALA A 124 -9.30 1.33 2.98
CA ALA A 124 -10.62 1.59 2.41
C ALA A 124 -10.56 2.53 1.19
N ASP A 125 -9.64 3.50 1.20
CA ASP A 125 -9.45 4.41 0.06
C ASP A 125 -8.92 3.66 -1.17
N ASP A 126 -8.08 2.63 -0.98
CA ASP A 126 -7.64 1.79 -2.10
C ASP A 126 -8.78 0.93 -2.67
N VAL A 127 -9.80 0.61 -1.87
CA VAL A 127 -11.02 -0.05 -2.34
C VAL A 127 -11.83 0.92 -3.20
N ASP A 128 -12.09 2.13 -2.68
CA ASP A 128 -12.84 3.17 -3.40
C ASP A 128 -12.14 3.53 -4.72
N GLU A 129 -10.81 3.69 -4.70
CA GLU A 129 -10.01 3.94 -5.91
C GLU A 129 -10.14 2.79 -6.93
N SER A 130 -10.16 1.54 -6.46
CA SER A 130 -10.31 0.37 -7.34
C SER A 130 -11.70 0.28 -7.94
N ASP A 131 -12.75 0.60 -7.18
CA ASP A 131 -14.12 0.57 -7.65
C ASP A 131 -14.42 1.69 -8.65
N TRP A 132 -13.91 2.90 -8.38
CA TRP A 132 -13.98 4.03 -9.33
C TRP A 132 -13.33 3.71 -10.68
N MET A 133 -12.21 2.97 -10.68
CA MET A 133 -11.56 2.51 -11.91
C MET A 133 -12.38 1.45 -12.65
N ARG A 134 -13.04 0.54 -11.91
CA ARG A 134 -13.86 -0.52 -12.50
C ARG A 134 -15.10 0.02 -13.19
N GLU A 135 -15.72 1.05 -12.61
CA GLU A 135 -16.81 1.80 -13.26
C GLU A 135 -16.39 2.41 -14.61
N ARG A 136 -15.09 2.58 -14.84
CA ARG A 136 -14.49 3.11 -16.07
C ARG A 136 -13.84 2.04 -16.95
N GLY A 137 -14.22 0.77 -16.76
CA GLY A 137 -13.80 -0.34 -17.61
C GLY A 137 -12.52 -1.05 -17.18
N SER A 138 -11.95 -0.71 -16.02
CA SER A 138 -10.82 -1.49 -15.47
C SER A 138 -11.25 -2.90 -15.07
N THR A 139 -10.43 -3.89 -15.41
CA THR A 139 -10.65 -5.32 -15.08
C THR A 139 -9.97 -5.74 -13.77
N LEU A 140 -9.53 -4.77 -12.94
CA LEU A 140 -8.90 -5.06 -11.65
C LEU A 140 -9.85 -5.85 -10.74
N GLY A 141 -9.33 -6.93 -10.15
CA GLY A 141 -10.07 -7.69 -9.15
C GLY A 141 -10.31 -6.88 -7.87
N ARG A 142 -11.43 -7.14 -7.18
CA ARG A 142 -11.72 -6.53 -5.88
C ARG A 142 -10.66 -6.92 -4.85
N LEU A 143 -10.22 -5.95 -4.06
CA LEU A 143 -9.36 -6.20 -2.91
C LEU A 143 -10.13 -7.02 -1.87
N ARG A 144 -9.48 -8.06 -1.34
CA ARG A 144 -10.02 -8.92 -0.28
C ARG A 144 -9.06 -8.86 0.90
N GLU A 145 -9.61 -8.95 2.12
CA GLU A 145 -8.79 -9.00 3.34
C GLU A 145 -7.79 -10.16 3.28
N TRP A 146 -8.26 -11.34 2.86
CA TRP A 146 -7.47 -12.55 2.73
C TRP A 146 -7.56 -13.09 1.30
N SER A 147 -6.42 -13.26 0.63
CA SER A 147 -6.38 -13.78 -0.74
C SER A 147 -5.09 -14.55 -1.02
N PRO A 148 -5.06 -15.50 -1.98
CA PRO A 148 -3.80 -16.02 -2.48
C PRO A 148 -2.96 -14.89 -3.12
N SER A 149 -1.64 -15.09 -3.17
CA SER A 149 -0.75 -14.22 -3.94
C SER A 149 -1.07 -14.30 -5.43
N PRO A 150 -1.12 -13.16 -6.15
CA PRO A 150 -1.33 -13.15 -7.60
C PRO A 150 -0.04 -13.41 -8.40
N ALA A 151 1.13 -13.47 -7.74
CA ALA A 151 2.40 -13.76 -8.41
C ALA A 151 2.52 -15.27 -8.66
N TRP A 152 2.92 -15.66 -9.87
CA TRP A 152 3.11 -17.05 -10.24
C TRP A 152 4.35 -17.21 -11.10
N PRO A 153 5.24 -18.17 -10.77
CA PRO A 153 5.13 -19.18 -9.71
C PRO A 153 5.51 -18.70 -8.29
N GLU A 154 6.06 -17.50 -8.16
CA GLU A 154 6.68 -16.94 -6.94
C GLU A 154 5.72 -16.92 -5.75
N GLY A 155 4.43 -16.67 -5.99
CA GLY A 155 3.40 -16.60 -4.95
C GLY A 155 2.78 -17.94 -4.55
N ARG A 156 3.22 -19.07 -5.10
CA ARG A 156 2.60 -20.38 -4.82
C ARG A 156 2.61 -20.68 -3.31
N GLY A 157 1.43 -20.95 -2.75
CA GLY A 157 1.24 -21.27 -1.33
C GLY A 157 1.39 -20.08 -0.37
N LEU A 158 1.53 -18.87 -0.90
CA LEU A 158 1.64 -17.64 -0.12
C LEU A 158 0.28 -16.93 -0.05
N MET A 159 -0.11 -16.53 1.15
CA MET A 159 -1.33 -15.77 1.38
C MET A 159 -1.03 -14.29 1.60
N LEU A 160 -1.91 -13.43 1.10
CA LEU A 160 -1.88 -11.99 1.30
C LEU A 160 -2.95 -11.60 2.32
N LEU A 161 -2.53 -10.85 3.34
CA LEU A 161 -3.42 -10.25 4.33
C LEU A 161 -3.41 -8.73 4.18
N ARG A 162 -4.60 -8.12 4.11
CA ARG A 162 -4.82 -6.67 4.00
C ARG A 162 -5.65 -6.21 5.19
N PRO A 163 -5.03 -6.05 6.37
CA PRO A 163 -5.77 -5.90 7.63
C PRO A 163 -6.38 -4.50 7.82
N MET A 164 -6.04 -3.55 6.94
CA MET A 164 -6.49 -2.15 7.02
C MET A 164 -7.57 -1.80 5.99
N LEU A 165 -8.17 -2.78 5.28
CA LEU A 165 -9.21 -2.49 4.28
C LEU A 165 -10.46 -1.80 4.86
N GLY A 166 -10.68 -1.89 6.18
CA GLY A 166 -11.74 -1.16 6.88
C GLY A 166 -11.31 0.21 7.44
N GLU A 167 -10.06 0.62 7.24
CA GLU A 167 -9.50 1.86 7.80
C GLU A 167 -9.19 2.87 6.69
N ARG A 168 -9.28 4.16 7.04
CA ARG A 168 -8.98 5.27 6.12
C ARG A 168 -7.53 5.71 6.27
N ARG A 169 -6.91 6.13 5.17
CA ARG A 169 -5.55 6.69 5.10
C ARG A 169 -5.35 7.85 6.06
N GLU A 170 -6.35 8.71 6.22
CA GLU A 170 -6.29 9.83 7.16
C GLU A 170 -6.14 9.36 8.62
N ALA A 171 -6.88 8.32 9.02
CA ALA A 171 -6.78 7.75 10.36
C ALA A 171 -5.38 7.13 10.60
N LEU A 172 -4.80 6.49 9.58
CA LEU A 172 -3.44 5.94 9.64
C LEU A 172 -2.39 7.05 9.76
N ARG A 173 -2.54 8.14 9.01
CA ARG A 173 -1.66 9.32 9.13
C ARG A 173 -1.79 10.01 10.48
N ALA A 174 -3.01 10.14 11.02
CA ALA A 174 -3.24 10.69 12.35
C ALA A 174 -2.55 9.83 13.43
N PHE A 175 -2.66 8.50 13.32
CA PHE A 175 -1.93 7.58 14.18
C PHE A 175 -0.40 7.80 14.09
N LEU A 176 0.16 7.88 12.88
CA LEU A 176 1.59 8.11 12.70
C LEU A 176 2.06 9.41 13.36
N ARG A 177 1.31 10.51 13.20
CA ARG A 177 1.60 11.78 13.87
C ARG A 177 1.61 11.66 15.40
N VAL A 178 0.62 10.98 15.98
CA VAL A 178 0.55 10.74 17.43
C VAL A 178 1.75 9.92 17.91
N THR A 179 2.20 8.95 17.12
CA THR A 179 3.39 8.15 17.43
C THR A 179 4.72 8.84 17.13
N GLY A 180 4.71 10.07 16.60
CA GLY A 180 5.91 10.79 16.17
C GLY A 180 6.66 10.11 15.02
N ALA A 181 5.96 9.27 14.24
CA ALA A 181 6.54 8.53 13.14
C ALA A 181 6.51 9.36 11.86
N GLU A 182 7.67 9.44 11.21
CA GLU A 182 7.80 10.04 9.89
C GLU A 182 7.41 9.01 8.81
N TRP A 183 7.06 9.50 7.62
CA TRP A 183 6.86 8.67 6.44
C TRP A 183 7.29 9.43 5.19
N ILE A 184 7.57 8.68 4.13
CA ILE A 184 7.88 9.26 2.83
C ILE A 184 6.58 9.75 2.20
N GLU A 185 6.53 11.04 1.90
CA GLU A 185 5.50 11.65 1.09
C GLU A 185 6.04 11.79 -0.34
N ASP A 186 5.85 10.74 -1.13
CA ASP A 186 6.33 10.71 -2.51
C ASP A 186 5.42 11.56 -3.42
N PRO A 187 5.90 12.71 -3.96
CA PRO A 187 5.13 13.55 -4.87
C PRO A 187 4.89 12.86 -6.24
N GLY A 188 5.59 11.77 -6.54
CA GLY A 188 5.38 10.89 -7.70
C GLY A 188 4.39 9.75 -7.43
N ASN A 189 3.93 9.53 -6.20
CA ASN A 189 2.93 8.51 -5.86
C ASN A 189 1.49 8.92 -6.25
N VAL A 190 1.34 10.06 -6.93
CA VAL A 190 0.22 10.35 -7.85
C VAL A 190 0.25 9.48 -9.12
N GLY A 191 1.36 8.76 -9.38
CA GLY A 191 1.78 8.29 -10.71
C GLY A 191 1.67 6.80 -11.04
N PHE A 192 0.94 5.99 -10.27
CA PHE A 192 0.57 4.63 -10.71
C PHE A 192 -0.96 4.51 -10.80
N ASP A 193 -1.53 5.28 -11.74
CA ASP A 193 -2.92 5.30 -12.22
C ASP A 193 -4.01 5.72 -11.22
N ARG A 194 -3.78 5.63 -9.91
CA ARG A 194 -4.77 5.98 -8.87
C ARG A 194 -4.84 7.45 -8.50
N GLY A 195 -3.95 8.29 -9.04
CA GLY A 195 -3.94 9.72 -8.76
C GLY A 195 -5.22 10.43 -9.21
N ALA A 196 -5.80 10.04 -10.35
CA ALA A 196 -7.06 10.59 -10.84
C ALA A 196 -8.25 10.16 -9.97
N ALA A 197 -8.33 8.88 -9.61
CA ALA A 197 -9.33 8.35 -8.68
C ALA A 197 -9.23 9.07 -7.32
N ARG A 198 -8.00 9.20 -6.78
CA ARG A 198 -7.75 9.89 -5.52
C ARG A 198 -8.22 11.35 -5.56
N ARG A 199 -7.85 12.11 -6.60
CA ARG A 199 -8.32 13.50 -6.75
C ARG A 199 -9.85 13.59 -6.86
N ALA A 200 -10.48 12.65 -7.56
CA ALA A 200 -11.93 12.61 -7.73
C ALA A 200 -12.69 12.21 -6.45
N LEU A 201 -12.04 11.42 -5.58
CA LEU A 201 -12.63 10.87 -4.35
C LEU A 201 -12.23 11.66 -3.08
N THR A 202 -11.23 12.54 -3.16
CA THR A 202 -10.91 13.46 -2.07
C THR A 202 -12.11 14.39 -1.85
N PRO A 203 -12.69 14.45 -0.63
CA PRO A 203 -13.72 15.42 -0.32
C PRO A 203 -13.19 16.83 -0.61
N LEU A 204 -13.91 17.60 -1.44
CA LEU A 204 -13.60 19.02 -1.60
C LEU A 204 -13.68 19.67 -0.20
N PRO A 205 -12.76 20.59 0.14
CA PRO A 205 -12.88 21.33 1.38
C PRO A 205 -14.26 21.99 1.42
N ALA A 206 -14.94 21.87 2.56
CA ALA A 206 -16.25 22.48 2.76
C ALA A 206 -16.11 24.00 2.56
N GLY A 207 -16.54 24.51 1.40
CA GLY A 207 -16.44 25.94 1.09
C GLY A 207 -16.49 26.36 -0.37
N GLU A 208 -16.14 25.49 -1.33
CA GLU A 208 -16.21 25.86 -2.76
C GLU A 208 -17.29 25.07 -3.47
N GLY A 209 -18.52 25.59 -3.35
CA GLY A 209 -19.58 25.24 -4.28
C GLY A 209 -19.13 25.58 -5.70
N LEU A 210 -19.07 24.55 -6.54
CA LEU A 210 -18.99 24.69 -8.00
C LEU A 210 -20.03 25.72 -8.44
N ARG A 211 -19.61 26.93 -8.80
CA ARG A 211 -20.43 27.78 -9.68
C ARG A 211 -20.40 27.10 -11.03
N LEU A 212 -21.38 26.22 -11.26
CA LEU A 212 -21.71 25.75 -12.60
C LEU A 212 -21.90 26.99 -13.46
N GLY A 213 -21.06 27.11 -14.47
CA GLY A 213 -21.04 28.23 -15.39
C GLY A 213 -22.43 28.50 -15.94
N GLU A 214 -22.86 29.74 -15.83
CA GLU A 214 -23.98 30.27 -16.60
C GLU A 214 -23.69 29.97 -18.07
N ARG A 215 -24.61 29.22 -18.68
CA ARG A 215 -24.63 28.98 -20.12
C ARG A 215 -24.77 30.36 -20.77
N SER A 216 -23.76 30.75 -21.53
CA SER A 216 -23.88 31.79 -22.53
C SER A 216 -24.94 31.36 -23.54
N ASP A 217 -26.07 32.05 -23.50
CA ASP A 217 -27.16 31.92 -24.46
C ASP A 217 -26.78 32.71 -25.73
N PRO A 218 -26.62 32.07 -26.90
CA PRO A 218 -26.20 32.76 -28.10
C PRO A 218 -27.40 33.06 -28.98
N GLN A 219 -28.31 33.97 -28.59
CA GLN A 219 -29.26 34.60 -29.52
C GLN A 219 -29.75 35.97 -29.03
N ALA A 220 -29.22 37.04 -29.64
CA ALA A 220 -29.97 38.29 -29.91
C ALA A 220 -29.14 39.23 -30.83
N GLU A 221 -28.92 38.83 -32.07
CA GLU A 221 -28.88 39.81 -33.17
C GLU A 221 -30.31 39.99 -33.70
N ARG A 222 -30.89 41.17 -33.47
CA ARG A 222 -31.81 41.91 -34.38
C ARG A 222 -32.48 43.03 -33.59
N GLY A 223 -32.17 44.27 -33.98
CA GLY A 223 -32.74 45.52 -33.46
C GLY A 223 -31.84 46.68 -33.81
#